data_AF-A0A1M7TD82-F1
#
_entry.id   AF-A0A1M7TD82-F1
#
_cell.length_a   1.000
_cell.length_b   1.000
_cell.length_c   1.000
_cell.angle_alpha   90.00
_cell.angle_beta   90.00
_cell.angle_gamma   90.00
#
_symmetry.space_group_name_H-M   'P 1'
#
loop_
_entity.id
_entity.type
_entity.pdbx_description
1 polymer ?
#
loop_
_entity_poly.entity_id
_entity_poly.type
_entity_poly.pdbx_seq_one_letter_code
_entity_poly.pdbx_strand_id
1 'polypeptide(L)'
;MVKNTLPRVFHHVLHNYRKKDPKKGYMKGILVKVLKILWILCSLAVLAITLVYTEPNQSNDVYIVFMYGMLSLSFPIGILVAWLFALLILLEEYSGVPLLSLLESNYVVFSVMWVVFFAAGYAQWFIFLPLLWNKIKMKIKARRMGSSGA
;
A
#
# COMPACT_ATOMS: atom_id res chain seq x y z
N MET A 1 56.58 -21.69 -32.44
CA MET A 1 55.42 -22.18 -31.67
C MET A 1 55.11 -21.14 -30.57
N VAL A 2 54.27 -20.15 -30.88
CA VAL A 2 54.00 -19.01 -29.99
C VAL A 2 52.89 -19.41 -29.01
N LYS A 3 53.23 -19.53 -27.73
CA LYS A 3 52.25 -19.72 -26.66
C LYS A 3 51.49 -18.41 -26.45
N ASN A 4 50.21 -18.40 -26.79
CA ASN A 4 49.27 -17.33 -26.48
C ASN A 4 49.18 -17.09 -24.96
N THR A 5 49.96 -16.14 -24.47
CA THR A 5 49.83 -15.57 -23.12
C THR A 5 48.75 -14.49 -23.15
N LEU A 6 47.49 -14.92 -23.09
CA LEU A 6 46.39 -14.01 -22.74
C LEU A 6 46.71 -13.37 -21.37
N PRO A 7 46.65 -12.03 -21.24
CA PRO A 7 47.03 -11.35 -20.02
C PRO A 7 46.10 -11.73 -18.86
N ARG A 8 46.70 -12.11 -17.73
CA ARG A 8 46.05 -12.55 -16.49
C ARG A 8 44.95 -11.59 -15.99
N VAL A 9 45.02 -10.33 -16.41
CA VAL A 9 44.04 -9.26 -16.13
C VAL A 9 42.66 -9.58 -16.71
N PHE A 10 42.58 -10.25 -17.86
CA PHE A 10 41.29 -10.59 -18.51
C PHE A 10 40.47 -11.60 -17.70
N HIS A 11 41.10 -12.53 -16.99
CA HIS A 11 40.39 -13.49 -16.13
C HIS A 11 39.73 -12.84 -14.92
N HIS A 12 40.32 -11.76 -14.39
CA HIS A 12 39.79 -11.05 -13.23
C HIS A 12 38.64 -10.10 -13.61
N VAL A 13 38.63 -9.58 -14.84
CA VAL A 13 37.55 -8.72 -15.36
C VAL A 13 36.31 -9.55 -15.73
N LEU A 14 36.49 -10.73 -16.33
CA LEU A 14 35.35 -11.57 -16.74
C LEU A 14 34.59 -12.21 -15.57
N HIS A 15 35.25 -12.45 -14.42
CA HIS A 15 34.56 -12.97 -13.23
C HIS A 15 33.77 -11.88 -12.47
N ASN A 16 34.09 -10.59 -12.64
CA ASN A 16 33.35 -9.48 -12.06
C ASN A 16 32.05 -9.14 -12.82
N TYR A 17 31.85 -9.68 -14.02
CA TYR A 17 30.55 -9.75 -14.69
C TYR A 17 29.64 -10.86 -14.12
N ARG A 18 29.82 -11.21 -12.84
CA ARG A 18 28.93 -12.08 -12.05
C ARG A 18 27.51 -11.48 -12.03
N LYS A 19 26.74 -11.86 -13.05
CA LYS A 19 25.31 -12.13 -13.05
C LYS A 19 24.49 -11.28 -12.07
N LYS A 20 24.22 -10.02 -12.44
CA LYS A 20 22.93 -9.44 -12.07
C LYS A 20 21.90 -10.13 -12.94
N ASP A 21 21.25 -11.17 -12.42
CA ASP A 21 20.21 -11.90 -13.15
C ASP A 21 19.12 -10.91 -13.62
N PRO A 22 19.01 -10.61 -14.94
CA PRO A 22 18.06 -9.62 -15.45
C PRO A 22 16.61 -10.03 -15.15
N LYS A 23 16.36 -11.34 -15.00
CA LYS A 23 15.05 -11.91 -14.62
C LYS A 23 14.55 -11.42 -13.26
N LYS A 24 15.43 -11.10 -12.31
CA LYS A 24 15.06 -10.73 -10.94
C LYS A 24 14.44 -9.33 -10.85
N GLY A 25 14.77 -8.43 -11.78
CA GLY A 25 14.13 -7.13 -11.90
C GLY A 25 12.74 -7.22 -12.54
N TYR A 26 12.62 -8.04 -13.60
CA TYR A 26 11.37 -8.21 -14.36
C TYR A 26 10.27 -8.89 -13.53
N MET A 27 10.61 -9.96 -12.81
CA MET A 27 9.68 -10.71 -11.94
C MET A 27 9.08 -9.83 -10.84
N LYS A 28 9.86 -8.89 -10.29
CA LYS A 28 9.37 -7.95 -9.27
C LYS A 28 8.33 -6.98 -9.83
N GLY A 29 8.51 -6.51 -11.06
CA GLY A 29 7.56 -5.61 -11.72
C GLY A 29 6.21 -6.29 -11.95
N ILE A 30 6.20 -7.55 -12.37
CA ILE A 30 4.97 -8.33 -12.58
C ILE A 30 4.26 -8.60 -11.26
N LEU A 31 5.01 -9.01 -10.21
CA LEU A 31 4.42 -9.31 -8.91
C LEU A 31 3.70 -8.09 -8.31
N VAL A 32 4.30 -6.90 -8.41
CA VAL A 32 3.67 -5.66 -7.92
C VAL A 32 2.40 -5.32 -8.69
N LYS A 33 2.38 -5.56 -10.01
CA LYS A 33 1.17 -5.35 -10.83
C LYS A 33 0.05 -6.31 -10.45
N VAL A 34 0.36 -7.60 -10.27
CA VAL A 34 -0.63 -8.61 -9.86
C VAL A 34 -1.17 -8.30 -8.48
N LEU A 35 -0.30 -7.97 -7.53
CA LEU A 35 -0.71 -7.60 -6.17
C LEU A 35 -1.62 -6.36 -6.17
N LYS A 36 -1.32 -5.37 -7.01
CA LYS A 36 -2.16 -4.18 -7.20
C LYS A 36 -3.56 -4.53 -7.70
N ILE A 37 -3.65 -5.37 -8.73
CA ILE A 37 -4.94 -5.80 -9.28
C ILE A 37 -5.74 -6.58 -8.23
N LEU A 38 -5.10 -7.54 -7.55
CA LEU A 38 -5.74 -8.33 -6.50
C LEU A 38 -6.24 -7.45 -5.35
N TRP A 39 -5.45 -6.47 -4.93
CA TRP A 39 -5.85 -5.53 -3.88
C TRP A 39 -7.07 -4.71 -4.29
N ILE A 40 -7.08 -4.15 -5.51
CA ILE A 40 -8.21 -3.38 -6.03
C ILE A 40 -9.47 -4.25 -6.13
N LEU A 41 -9.35 -5.47 -6.65
CA LEU A 41 -10.47 -6.41 -6.75
C LEU A 41 -11.01 -6.77 -5.36
N CYS A 42 -10.15 -6.98 -4.38
CA CYS A 42 -10.55 -7.25 -3.01
C CYS A 42 -11.31 -6.07 -2.40
N SER A 43 -10.80 -4.84 -2.54
CA SER A 43 -11.49 -3.63 -2.06
C SER A 43 -12.84 -3.42 -2.74
N LEU A 44 -12.92 -3.67 -4.06
CA LEU A 44 -14.18 -3.59 -4.81
C LEU A 44 -15.17 -4.68 -4.40
N ALA A 45 -14.71 -5.89 -4.11
CA ALA A 45 -15.56 -6.96 -3.61
C ALA A 45 -16.16 -6.61 -2.25
N VAL A 46 -15.36 -6.06 -1.33
CA VAL A 46 -15.85 -5.57 -0.02
C VAL A 46 -16.91 -4.48 -0.20
N LEU A 47 -16.69 -3.53 -1.12
CA LEU A 47 -17.67 -2.50 -1.44
C LEU A 47 -18.97 -3.09 -1.99
N ALA A 48 -18.87 -3.97 -2.99
CA ALA A 48 -20.02 -4.57 -3.65
C ALA A 48 -20.86 -5.40 -2.69
N ILE A 49 -20.22 -6.24 -1.85
CA ILE A 49 -20.91 -7.00 -0.80
C ILE A 49 -21.61 -6.04 0.15
N THR A 50 -20.95 -4.96 0.56
CA THR A 50 -21.59 -4.05 1.50
C THR A 50 -22.78 -3.34 0.87
N LEU A 51 -22.66 -2.81 -0.35
CA LEU A 51 -23.77 -2.13 -1.03
C LEU A 51 -24.96 -3.05 -1.32
N VAL A 52 -24.74 -4.34 -1.62
CA VAL A 52 -25.82 -5.30 -1.89
C VAL A 52 -26.58 -5.68 -0.63
N TYR A 53 -25.89 -5.80 0.51
CA TYR A 53 -26.47 -6.30 1.76
C TYR A 53 -26.79 -5.21 2.79
N THR A 54 -26.44 -3.95 2.50
CA THR A 54 -26.78 -2.81 3.37
C THR A 54 -28.19 -2.35 3.05
N GLU A 55 -29.12 -2.63 3.94
CA GLU A 55 -30.42 -1.97 3.96
C GLU A 55 -30.30 -0.71 4.85
N PRO A 56 -30.66 0.48 4.35
CA PRO A 56 -30.43 1.75 5.05
C PRO A 56 -31.26 1.91 6.33
N ASN A 57 -32.27 1.07 6.55
CA ASN A 57 -33.20 1.17 7.68
C ASN A 57 -33.17 -0.03 8.64
N GLN A 58 -32.23 -0.98 8.46
CA GLN A 58 -32.02 -2.07 9.41
C GLN A 58 -30.58 -2.08 9.88
N SER A 59 -30.39 -2.33 11.18
CA SER A 59 -29.09 -2.57 11.79
C SER A 59 -28.51 -3.88 11.26
N ASN A 60 -27.97 -3.84 10.04
CA ASN A 60 -27.29 -4.98 9.44
C ASN A 60 -25.82 -4.92 9.82
N ASP A 61 -25.32 -6.00 10.41
CA ASP A 61 -23.90 -6.21 10.78
C ASP A 61 -22.94 -6.13 9.56
N VAL A 62 -23.46 -5.96 8.35
CA VAL A 62 -22.70 -5.81 7.11
C VAL A 62 -21.78 -4.57 7.16
N TYR A 63 -22.16 -3.53 7.90
CA TYR A 63 -21.28 -2.37 8.13
C TYR A 63 -19.96 -2.75 8.82
N ILE A 64 -19.99 -3.75 9.71
CA ILE A 64 -18.79 -4.28 10.38
C ILE A 64 -17.85 -4.88 9.34
N VAL A 65 -18.37 -5.63 8.36
CA VAL A 65 -17.57 -6.22 7.28
C VAL A 65 -16.88 -5.14 6.45
N PHE A 66 -17.58 -4.06 6.13
CA PHE A 66 -16.97 -2.90 5.47
C PHE A 66 -15.87 -2.28 6.30
N MET A 67 -16.18 -1.94 7.55
CA MET A 67 -15.27 -1.17 8.40
C MET A 67 -14.00 -1.97 8.67
N TYR A 68 -14.13 -3.22 9.15
CA TYR A 68 -12.97 -4.06 9.44
C TYR A 68 -12.27 -4.56 8.18
N GLY A 69 -13.00 -4.82 7.09
CA GLY A 69 -12.41 -5.22 5.81
C GLY A 69 -11.52 -4.12 5.22
N MET A 70 -12.05 -2.90 5.11
CA MET A 70 -11.28 -1.77 4.61
C MET A 70 -10.21 -1.31 5.59
N LEU A 71 -10.45 -1.36 6.90
CA LEU A 71 -9.43 -1.01 7.90
C LEU A 71 -8.25 -1.99 7.86
N SER A 72 -8.51 -3.28 7.66
CA SER A 72 -7.44 -4.27 7.45
C SER A 72 -6.66 -4.03 6.17
N LEU A 73 -7.35 -3.71 5.06
CA LEU A 73 -6.72 -3.40 3.77
C LEU A 73 -5.92 -2.09 3.78
N SER A 74 -6.28 -1.14 4.65
CA SER A 74 -5.65 0.18 4.76
C SER A 74 -4.75 0.32 6.00
N PHE A 75 -4.59 -0.71 6.82
CA PHE A 75 -3.75 -0.65 8.02
C PHE A 75 -2.28 -0.40 7.66
N PRO A 76 -1.57 0.51 8.36
CA PRO A 76 -1.99 1.29 9.52
C PRO A 76 -2.69 2.64 9.25
N ILE A 77 -2.59 3.22 8.06
CA ILE A 77 -3.13 4.56 7.77
C ILE A 77 -4.66 4.59 7.91
N GLY A 78 -5.34 3.47 7.67
CA GLY A 78 -6.77 3.31 7.91
C GLY A 78 -7.20 3.70 9.33
N ILE A 79 -6.34 3.47 10.34
CA ILE A 79 -6.64 3.88 11.73
C ILE A 79 -6.67 5.40 11.86
N LEU A 80 -5.74 6.11 11.20
CA LEU A 80 -5.73 7.58 11.19
C LEU A 80 -6.97 8.14 10.49
N VAL A 81 -7.38 7.52 9.38
CA VAL A 81 -8.60 7.90 8.67
C VAL A 81 -9.83 7.65 9.53
N ALA A 82 -9.93 6.49 10.20
CA ALA A 82 -11.02 6.19 11.12
C ALA A 82 -11.08 7.18 12.29
N TRP A 83 -9.92 7.54 12.85
CA TRP A 83 -9.81 8.57 13.89
C TRP A 83 -10.28 9.94 13.41
N LEU A 84 -9.93 10.32 12.18
CA LEU A 84 -10.39 11.59 11.58
C LEU A 84 -11.91 11.62 11.45
N PHE A 85 -12.54 10.53 10.99
CA PHE A 85 -13.99 10.42 10.94
C PHE A 85 -14.63 10.46 12.33
N ALA A 86 -14.06 9.77 13.31
CA ALA A 86 -14.56 9.82 14.69
C ALA A 86 -14.51 11.24 15.28
N LEU A 87 -13.44 12.00 14.98
CA LEU A 87 -13.34 13.41 15.37
C LEU A 87 -14.38 14.29 14.69
N LEU A 88 -14.70 14.03 13.42
CA LEU A 88 -15.75 14.76 12.70
C LEU A 88 -17.13 14.52 13.31
N ILE A 89 -17.44 13.27 13.68
CA ILE A 89 -18.69 12.91 14.36
C ILE A 89 -18.78 13.62 15.71
N LEU A 90 -17.70 13.61 16.49
CA LEU A 90 -17.67 14.28 17.80
C LEU A 90 -17.79 15.81 17.68
N LEU A 91 -17.23 16.39 16.62
CA LEU A 91 -17.36 17.82 16.32
C LEU A 91 -18.80 18.19 15.92
N GLU A 92 -19.48 17.33 15.16
CA GLU A 92 -20.90 17.50 14.83
C GLU A 92 -21.77 17.44 16.08
N GLU A 93 -21.55 16.46 16.97
CA GLU A 93 -22.25 16.34 18.24
C GLU A 93 -22.06 17.59 19.12
N TYR A 94 -20.86 18.16 19.14
CA TYR A 94 -20.56 19.35 19.94
C TYR A 94 -21.04 20.67 19.31
N SER A 95 -20.99 20.79 17.98
CA SER A 95 -21.36 22.03 17.26
C SER A 95 -22.85 22.11 16.92
N GLY A 96 -23.58 20.98 16.98
CA GLY A 96 -24.98 20.89 16.58
C GLY A 96 -25.21 21.08 15.07
N VAL A 97 -24.13 21.14 14.27
CA VAL A 97 -24.20 21.27 12.81
C VAL A 97 -24.13 19.89 12.18
N PRO A 98 -25.19 19.42 11.50
CA PRO A 98 -25.27 18.07 10.96
C PRO A 98 -24.40 17.90 9.69
N LEU A 99 -23.09 17.80 9.85
CA LEU A 99 -22.14 17.71 8.74
C LEU A 99 -22.12 16.31 8.08
N LEU A 100 -22.15 15.25 8.87
CA LEU A 100 -22.22 13.85 8.42
C LEU A 100 -23.66 13.32 8.40
N SER A 101 -24.51 13.70 9.36
CA SER A 101 -25.89 13.19 9.42
C SER A 101 -26.81 13.65 8.28
N LEU A 102 -26.56 14.84 7.68
CA LEU A 102 -27.26 15.25 6.44
C LEU A 102 -26.97 14.30 5.27
N LEU A 103 -25.80 13.65 5.29
CA LEU A 103 -25.38 12.72 4.27
C LEU A 103 -25.72 11.26 4.67
N GLU A 104 -25.85 10.92 5.97
CA GLU A 104 -26.13 9.56 6.49
C GLU A 104 -27.37 8.90 5.89
N SER A 105 -28.38 9.68 5.48
CA SER A 105 -29.60 9.14 4.86
C SER A 105 -29.38 8.55 3.46
N ASN A 106 -28.18 8.67 2.90
CA ASN A 106 -27.88 8.22 1.55
C ASN A 106 -26.60 7.38 1.49
N TYR A 107 -26.59 6.38 0.60
CA TYR A 107 -25.41 5.59 0.20
C TYR A 107 -24.18 6.42 -0.22
N VAL A 108 -24.35 7.74 -0.33
CA VAL A 108 -23.31 8.73 -0.62
C VAL A 108 -22.26 8.80 0.48
N VAL A 109 -22.60 8.88 1.78
CA VAL A 109 -21.56 8.90 2.86
C VAL A 109 -20.73 7.65 2.81
N PHE A 110 -21.42 6.52 2.72
CA PHE A 110 -20.80 5.22 2.70
C PHE A 110 -19.80 5.10 1.53
N SER A 111 -20.20 5.56 0.35
CA SER A 111 -19.34 5.61 -0.84
C SER A 111 -18.17 6.58 -0.69
N VAL A 112 -18.40 7.76 -0.11
CA VAL A 112 -17.34 8.77 0.12
C VAL A 112 -16.32 8.25 1.13
N MET A 113 -16.76 7.71 2.27
CA MET A 113 -15.90 7.07 3.26
C MET A 113 -15.08 5.97 2.61
N TRP A 114 -15.70 5.11 1.80
CA TRP A 114 -14.99 4.05 1.10
C TRP A 114 -13.89 4.60 0.18
N VAL A 115 -14.18 5.64 -0.61
CA VAL A 115 -13.19 6.27 -1.50
C VAL A 115 -12.02 6.83 -0.70
N VAL A 116 -12.27 7.45 0.46
CA VAL A 116 -11.20 7.97 1.34
C VAL A 116 -10.33 6.83 1.88
N PHE A 117 -10.93 5.76 2.40
CA PHE A 117 -10.18 4.59 2.89
C PHE A 117 -9.42 3.88 1.77
N PHE A 118 -10.03 3.73 0.60
CA PHE A 118 -9.42 3.15 -0.58
C PHE A 118 -8.21 3.96 -1.04
N ALA A 119 -8.36 5.29 -1.17
CA ALA A 119 -7.27 6.18 -1.55
C ALA A 119 -6.12 6.16 -0.54
N ALA A 120 -6.44 6.18 0.75
CA ALA A 120 -5.45 6.12 1.83
C ALA A 120 -4.69 4.78 1.83
N GLY A 121 -5.39 3.65 1.73
CA GLY A 121 -4.77 2.32 1.64
C GLY A 121 -3.93 2.16 0.38
N TYR A 122 -4.42 2.66 -0.75
CA TYR A 122 -3.68 2.64 -2.02
C TYR A 122 -2.37 3.44 -1.92
N ALA A 123 -2.45 4.67 -1.40
CA ALA A 123 -1.28 5.51 -1.21
C ALA A 123 -0.27 4.83 -0.27
N GLN A 124 -0.74 4.21 0.80
CA GLN A 124 0.11 3.46 1.72
C GLN A 124 0.91 2.34 1.03
N TRP A 125 0.22 1.42 0.36
CA TRP A 125 0.83 0.21 -0.19
C TRP A 125 1.69 0.49 -1.42
N PHE A 126 1.25 1.39 -2.30
CA PHE A 126 1.89 1.58 -3.60
C PHE A 126 2.78 2.82 -3.70
N ILE A 127 2.65 3.78 -2.77
CA ILE A 127 3.46 5.00 -2.76
C ILE A 127 4.41 4.98 -1.55
N PHE A 128 3.90 4.89 -0.32
CA PHE A 128 4.74 4.99 0.88
C PHE A 128 5.66 3.78 1.06
N LEU A 129 5.18 2.56 0.86
CA LEU A 129 5.98 1.34 1.02
C LEU A 129 7.25 1.32 0.13
N PRO A 130 7.18 1.55 -1.20
CA PRO A 130 8.38 1.56 -2.03
C PRO A 130 9.32 2.74 -1.72
N LEU A 131 8.78 3.91 -1.35
CA LEU A 131 9.59 5.07 -0.95
C LEU A 131 10.38 4.78 0.33
N LEU A 132 9.74 4.18 1.34
CA LEU A 132 10.38 3.83 2.59
C LEU A 132 11.46 2.76 2.38
N TRP A 133 11.17 1.75 1.56
CA TRP A 133 12.13 0.70 1.23
C TRP A 133 13.40 1.26 0.56
N ASN A 134 13.24 2.22 -0.37
CA ASN A 134 14.36 2.87 -1.02
C ASN A 134 15.22 3.67 -0.02
N LYS A 135 14.59 4.39 0.92
CA LYS A 135 15.32 5.13 1.98
C LYS A 135 16.08 4.19 2.91
N ILE A 136 15.48 3.09 3.35
CA ILE A 136 16.14 2.09 4.22
C ILE A 136 17.33 1.46 3.50
N LYS A 137 17.17 1.08 2.22
CA LYS A 137 18.24 0.51 1.42
C LYS A 137 19.43 1.47 1.27
N MET A 138 19.17 2.77 1.09
CA MET A 138 20.23 3.79 1.04
C MET A 138 20.96 3.90 2.38
N LYS A 139 20.23 3.95 3.51
CA LYS A 139 20.84 3.97 4.86
C LYS A 139 21.71 2.74 5.14
N ILE A 140 21.23 1.54 4.79
CA ILE A 140 22.00 0.29 4.99
C ILE A 140 23.28 0.30 4.14
N LYS A 141 23.20 0.79 2.88
CA LYS A 141 24.39 0.88 2.02
C LYS A 141 25.41 1.87 2.56
N ALA A 142 24.97 3.03 3.08
CA ALA A 142 25.83 4.02 3.69
C ALA A 142 26.57 3.48 4.92
N ARG A 143 25.89 2.75 5.81
CA ARG A 143 26.51 2.13 7.00
C ARG A 143 27.58 1.08 6.65
N ARG A 144 27.39 0.30 5.58
CA ARG A 144 28.38 -0.70 5.15
C ARG A 144 29.66 -0.06 4.58
N MET A 145 29.56 1.09 3.93
CA MET A 145 30.73 1.79 3.37
C MET A 145 31.54 2.54 4.43
N GLY A 146 30.90 3.01 5.51
CA GLY A 146 31.61 3.60 6.65
C GLY A 146 32.38 2.58 7.51
N SER A 147 32.02 1.29 7.46
CA SER A 147 32.67 0.22 8.25
C SER A 147 33.83 -0.48 7.53
N SER A 148 34.08 -0.20 6.25
CA SER A 148 35.22 -0.75 5.49
C SER A 148 36.41 0.22 5.37
N GLY A 149 36.31 1.40 5.99
CA GLY A 149 37.36 2.42 6.00
C GLY A 149 37.95 2.74 7.37
N ALA A 150 37.60 1.95 8.40
CA ALA A 150 38.19 1.98 9.74
C ALA A 150 38.80 0.61 10.02
#